data_AF-A0A0G4KUQ2-F1
#
_entry.id   AF-A0A0G4KUQ2-F1
#
_cell.length_a   1.000
_cell.length_b   1.000
_cell.length_c   1.000
_cell.angle_alpha   90.00
_cell.angle_beta   90.00
_cell.angle_gamma   90.00
#
_symmetry.space_group_name_H-M   'P 1'
#
loop_
_entity.id
_entity.type
_entity.pdbx_description
1 polymer ?
#
loop_
_entity_poly.entity_id
_entity_poly.type
_entity_poly.pdbx_seq_one_letter_code
_entity_poly.pdbx_strand_id
1 'polypeptide(L)'
;MKPENIDPVRTRRLAKAFKDIIAGRRTVSTATDARLYLEAVRAQPNPSACIETMVASEHGIRGISTSVRTDPSPVFLTAHVVPFLQYLADPGIGAIHEGSLLRQILLAIVSPPIPWNSLLTLWLDDTLQDGNAEIFAWLSLEIITLAGQELVSVVESLIAAVEKRSFLHDTDPKVREFGYRIQRALNLNSIVESRYRQFNQFKYRE
;
A
#
# COMPACT_ATOMS: atom_id res chain seq x y z
N MET A 1 19.30 -17.99 0.04
CA MET A 1 19.68 -16.63 -0.38
C MET A 1 20.73 -16.13 0.59
N LYS A 2 21.93 -15.78 0.12
CA LYS A 2 22.98 -15.21 1.00
C LYS A 2 22.46 -13.88 1.55
N PRO A 3 22.78 -13.49 2.81
CA PRO A 3 22.49 -12.13 3.25
C PRO A 3 23.23 -11.19 2.30
N GLU A 4 22.49 -10.33 1.60
CA GLU A 4 23.08 -9.16 0.96
C GLU A 4 23.96 -8.50 2.02
N ASN A 5 25.24 -8.30 1.69
CA ASN A 5 26.16 -7.60 2.57
C ASN A 5 25.71 -6.13 2.60
N ILE A 6 24.79 -5.80 3.50
CA ILE A 6 24.23 -4.46 3.62
C ILE A 6 25.38 -3.55 4.06
N ASP A 7 25.86 -2.72 3.13
CA ASP A 7 26.92 -1.75 3.37
C ASP A 7 26.60 -0.92 4.63
N PRO A 8 27.39 -1.04 5.72
CA PRO A 8 27.13 -0.34 6.98
C PRO A 8 27.09 1.18 6.80
N VAL A 9 27.82 1.72 5.82
CA VAL A 9 27.80 3.13 5.46
C VAL A 9 26.46 3.51 4.86
N ARG A 10 25.93 2.68 3.95
CA ARG A 10 24.59 2.87 3.36
C ARG A 10 23.51 2.82 4.44
N THR A 11 23.53 1.83 5.34
CA THR A 11 22.55 1.72 6.44
C THR A 11 22.56 2.98 7.30
N ARG A 12 23.75 3.48 7.67
CA ARG A 12 23.88 4.71 8.48
C ARG A 12 23.33 5.94 7.74
N ARG A 13 23.57 6.04 6.43
CA ARG A 13 23.04 7.13 5.60
C ARG A 13 21.51 7.08 5.50
N LEU A 14 20.93 5.89 5.33
CA LEU A 14 19.47 5.69 5.31
C LEU A 14 18.84 6.03 6.66
N ALA A 15 19.43 5.55 7.76
CA ALA A 15 18.97 5.90 9.11
C ALA A 15 19.03 7.41 9.39
N LYS A 16 20.09 8.09 8.92
CA LYS A 16 20.18 9.56 9.00
C LYS A 16 19.09 10.24 8.16
N ALA A 17 18.90 9.80 6.92
CA ALA A 17 17.88 10.36 6.02
C ALA A 17 16.47 10.23 6.61
N PHE A 18 16.14 9.06 7.18
CA PHE A 18 14.89 8.84 7.90
C PHE A 18 14.72 9.86 9.03
N LYS A 19 15.71 9.96 9.94
CA LYS A 19 15.66 10.91 11.07
C LYS A 19 15.56 12.38 10.64
N ASP A 20 16.23 12.75 9.56
CA ASP A 20 16.19 14.13 9.03
C ASP A 20 14.83 14.45 8.43
N ILE A 21 14.18 13.49 7.77
CA ILE A 21 12.82 13.66 7.21
C ILE A 21 11.78 13.69 8.34
N ILE A 22 11.83 12.75 9.28
CA ILE A 22 10.91 12.71 10.43
C ILE A 22 10.96 14.02 11.24
N ALA A 23 12.15 14.63 11.37
CA ALA A 23 12.33 15.89 12.08
C ALA A 23 12.12 17.14 11.22
N GLY A 24 11.71 17.01 9.96
CA GLY A 24 11.47 18.14 9.05
C GLY A 24 12.72 18.88 8.57
N ARG A 25 13.93 18.37 8.88
CA ARG A 25 15.20 18.93 8.41
C ARG A 25 15.46 18.67 6.92
N ARG A 26 14.79 17.66 6.36
CA ARG A 26 14.81 17.32 4.94
C ARG A 26 13.38 17.08 4.46
N THR A 27 13.04 17.58 3.28
CA THR A 27 11.74 17.35 2.65
C THR A 27 11.86 16.36 1.51
N VAL A 28 10.76 15.64 1.23
CA VAL A 28 10.61 14.86 0.00
C VAL A 28 10.06 15.79 -1.07
N SER A 29 10.80 15.99 -2.17
CA SER A 29 10.38 16.91 -3.23
C SER A 29 10.71 16.42 -4.64
N THR A 30 11.61 15.44 -4.77
CA THR A 30 12.01 14.85 -6.05
C THR A 30 11.84 13.33 -6.04
N ALA A 31 11.84 12.70 -7.22
CA ALA A 31 11.76 11.23 -7.32
C ALA A 31 12.95 10.55 -6.61
N THR A 32 14.11 11.22 -6.58
CA THR A 32 15.29 10.76 -5.84
C THR A 32 15.07 10.80 -4.33
N ASP A 33 14.45 11.87 -3.82
CA ASP A 33 14.11 11.95 -2.39
C ASP A 33 13.03 10.93 -2.01
N ALA A 34 12.03 10.75 -2.89
CA ALA A 34 10.95 9.78 -2.71
C ALA A 34 11.50 8.37 -2.58
N ARG A 35 12.34 7.96 -3.54
CA ARG A 35 13.06 6.69 -3.49
C ARG A 35 13.88 6.56 -2.21
N LEU A 36 14.68 7.57 -1.88
CA LEU A 36 15.53 7.54 -0.68
C LEU A 36 14.70 7.38 0.59
N TYR A 37 13.56 8.06 0.68
CA TYR A 37 12.70 7.98 1.86
C TYR A 37 12.07 6.59 2.01
N LEU A 38 11.49 6.04 0.93
CA LEU A 38 10.94 4.69 0.92
C LEU A 38 12.01 3.62 1.22
N GLU A 39 13.23 3.79 0.74
CA GLU A 39 14.38 2.94 1.12
C GLU A 39 14.76 3.12 2.60
N ALA A 40 14.75 4.35 3.11
CA ALA A 40 15.16 4.66 4.48
C ALA A 40 14.19 4.11 5.53
N VAL A 41 12.89 4.09 5.20
CA VAL A 41 11.85 3.45 6.03
C VAL A 41 12.05 1.94 6.09
N ARG A 42 12.21 1.29 4.92
CA ARG A 42 12.41 -0.17 4.85
C ARG A 42 13.72 -0.66 5.46
N ALA A 43 14.71 0.21 5.57
CA ALA A 43 15.98 -0.10 6.21
C ALA A 43 15.94 -0.03 7.75
N GLN A 44 14.82 0.36 8.36
CA GLN A 44 14.70 0.34 9.81
C GLN A 44 14.54 -1.12 10.30
N PRO A 45 15.24 -1.52 11.39
CA PRO A 45 15.27 -2.90 11.85
C PRO A 45 13.98 -3.35 12.56
N ASN A 46 13.19 -2.40 13.06
CA ASN A 46 11.92 -2.67 13.74
C ASN A 46 10.78 -1.98 12.98
N PRO A 47 9.99 -2.73 12.19
CA PRO A 47 8.89 -2.19 11.40
C PRO A 47 7.85 -1.45 12.24
N SER A 48 7.35 -2.05 13.31
CA SER A 48 6.35 -1.44 14.19
C SER A 48 6.80 -0.10 14.77
N ALA A 49 7.98 -0.04 15.39
CA ALA A 49 8.50 1.20 15.98
C ALA A 49 8.81 2.27 14.91
N CYS A 50 9.24 1.84 13.72
CA CYS A 50 9.44 2.73 12.59
C CYS A 50 8.13 3.38 12.15
N ILE A 51 7.07 2.58 12.01
CA ILE A 51 5.74 3.05 11.61
C ILE A 51 5.15 4.00 12.65
N GLU A 52 5.24 3.67 13.94
CA GLU A 52 4.82 4.57 15.02
C GLU A 52 5.52 5.93 14.94
N THR A 53 6.85 5.92 14.80
CA THR A 53 7.65 7.14 14.66
C THR A 53 7.26 7.95 13.41
N MET A 54 6.99 7.26 12.31
CA MET A 54 6.62 7.87 11.04
C MET A 54 5.23 8.52 11.11
N VAL A 55 4.25 7.83 11.70
CA VAL A 55 2.88 8.33 11.87
C VAL A 55 2.82 9.49 12.86
N ALA A 56 3.64 9.45 13.93
CA ALA A 56 3.73 10.53 14.92
C ALA A 56 4.33 11.84 14.38
N SER A 57 4.85 11.84 13.14
CA SER A 57 5.43 13.02 12.48
C SER A 57 4.61 13.42 11.26
N GLU A 58 4.18 14.69 11.22
CA GLU A 58 3.51 15.25 10.03
C GLU A 58 4.39 15.15 8.77
N HIS A 59 5.70 15.32 8.93
CA HIS A 59 6.66 15.22 7.83
C HIS A 59 6.84 13.77 7.38
N GLY A 60 6.74 12.83 8.31
CA GLY A 60 6.82 11.40 8.03
C GLY A 60 5.70 10.94 7.10
N ILE A 61 4.44 11.19 7.48
CA ILE A 61 3.28 10.81 6.68
C ILE A 61 3.16 11.62 5.40
N ARG A 62 3.39 12.94 5.45
CA ARG A 62 3.42 13.77 4.25
C ARG A 62 4.49 13.28 3.27
N GLY A 63 5.66 12.87 3.77
CA GLY A 63 6.74 12.31 2.98
C GLY A 63 6.31 11.07 2.18
N ILE A 64 5.50 10.17 2.77
CA ILE A 64 4.96 9.00 2.06
C ILE A 64 4.04 9.45 0.94
N SER A 65 3.09 10.33 1.28
CA SER A 65 2.09 10.79 0.32
C SER A 65 2.71 11.60 -0.83
N THR A 66 3.78 12.35 -0.57
CA THR A 66 4.56 13.01 -1.63
C THR A 66 5.37 11.99 -2.44
N SER A 67 5.97 10.99 -1.78
CA SER A 67 6.79 9.98 -2.47
C SER A 67 6.01 9.24 -3.55
N VAL A 68 4.81 8.75 -3.22
CA VAL A 68 3.96 8.02 -4.17
C VAL A 68 3.42 8.89 -5.31
N ARG A 69 3.27 10.20 -5.07
CA ARG A 69 2.81 11.16 -6.10
C ARG A 69 3.89 11.60 -7.06
N THR A 70 5.15 11.54 -6.63
CA THR A 70 6.25 12.14 -7.38
C THR A 70 6.53 11.40 -8.68
N ASP A 71 6.30 10.09 -8.69
CA ASP A 71 6.47 9.25 -9.87
C ASP A 71 5.45 8.10 -9.86
N PRO A 72 4.34 8.23 -10.60
CA PRO A 72 3.32 7.19 -10.71
C PRO A 72 3.63 6.16 -11.80
N SER A 73 4.85 6.12 -12.35
CA SER A 73 5.21 5.19 -13.42
C SER A 73 5.24 3.73 -12.93
N PRO A 74 4.91 2.77 -13.80
CA PRO A 74 5.04 1.34 -13.51
C PRO A 74 6.39 0.95 -12.88
N VAL A 75 7.47 1.52 -13.41
CA VAL A 75 8.84 1.24 -12.96
C VAL A 75 9.05 1.71 -11.53
N PHE A 76 8.64 2.92 -11.19
CA PHE A 76 8.80 3.44 -9.83
C PHE A 76 7.90 2.69 -8.83
N LEU A 77 6.65 2.45 -9.19
CA LEU A 77 5.70 1.75 -8.33
C LEU A 77 6.19 0.34 -7.97
N THR A 78 6.58 -0.44 -8.97
CA THR A 78 7.06 -1.82 -8.76
C THR A 78 8.42 -1.86 -8.06
N ALA A 79 9.34 -0.93 -8.34
CA ALA A 79 10.67 -0.93 -7.73
C ALA A 79 10.72 -0.35 -6.30
N HIS A 80 9.77 0.53 -5.93
CA HIS A 80 9.86 1.30 -4.69
C HIS A 80 8.59 1.30 -3.83
N VAL A 81 7.41 1.41 -4.45
CA VAL A 81 6.14 1.44 -3.69
C VAL A 81 5.72 0.03 -3.28
N VAL A 82 5.79 -0.96 -4.17
CA VAL A 82 5.43 -2.36 -3.85
C VAL A 82 6.35 -2.95 -2.77
N PRO A 83 7.69 -2.78 -2.81
CA PRO A 83 8.54 -3.22 -1.71
C PRO A 83 8.26 -2.49 -0.39
N PHE A 84 7.76 -1.25 -0.44
CA PHE A 84 7.32 -0.53 0.76
C PHE A 84 6.01 -1.12 1.30
N LEU A 85 5.04 -1.44 0.44
CA LEU A 85 3.84 -2.17 0.84
C LEU A 85 4.17 -3.54 1.44
N GLN A 86 5.14 -4.26 0.87
CA GLN A 86 5.60 -5.54 1.43
C GLN A 86 6.20 -5.38 2.84
N TYR A 87 6.91 -4.29 3.09
CA TYR A 87 7.39 -3.96 4.44
C TYR A 87 6.24 -3.64 5.42
N LEU A 88 5.16 -3.04 4.93
CA LEU A 88 3.95 -2.79 5.73
C LEU A 88 3.13 -4.04 6.01
N ALA A 89 3.31 -5.11 5.23
CA ALA A 89 2.66 -6.41 5.43
C ALA A 89 3.23 -7.21 6.61
N ASP A 90 4.18 -6.65 7.38
CA ASP A 90 4.59 -7.22 8.64
C ASP A 90 3.39 -7.32 9.62
N PRO A 91 3.06 -8.52 10.14
CA PRO A 91 1.91 -8.70 11.03
C PRO A 91 1.95 -7.82 12.28
N GLY A 92 3.16 -7.48 12.75
CA GLY A 92 3.39 -6.61 13.88
C GLY A 92 2.94 -5.16 13.64
N ILE A 93 2.81 -4.71 12.38
CA ILE A 93 2.24 -3.39 12.04
C ILE A 93 0.72 -3.44 12.10
N GLY A 94 0.10 -4.47 11.51
CA GLY A 94 -1.35 -4.63 11.50
C GLY A 94 -1.97 -4.80 12.90
N ALA A 95 -1.21 -5.31 13.86
CA ALA A 95 -1.64 -5.48 15.25
C ALA A 95 -1.66 -4.17 16.07
N ILE A 96 -0.97 -3.12 15.63
CA ILE A 96 -0.84 -1.88 16.42
C ILE A 96 -2.15 -1.11 16.39
N HIS A 97 -2.72 -0.87 17.57
CA HIS A 97 -3.96 -0.10 17.74
C HIS A 97 -5.05 -0.52 16.74
N GLU A 98 -5.28 -1.84 16.63
CA GLU A 98 -6.29 -2.44 15.75
C GLU A 98 -6.16 -2.01 14.27
N GLY A 99 -4.92 -1.84 13.79
CA GLY A 99 -4.62 -1.47 12.41
C GLY A 99 -4.78 0.02 12.10
N SER A 100 -5.04 0.87 13.10
CA SER A 100 -5.23 2.32 12.87
C SER A 100 -3.98 3.03 12.31
N LEU A 101 -2.77 2.59 12.68
CA LEU A 101 -1.54 3.13 12.09
C LEU A 101 -1.38 2.70 10.63
N LEU A 102 -1.66 1.43 10.34
CA LEU A 102 -1.64 0.92 8.97
C LEU A 102 -2.63 1.70 8.10
N ARG A 103 -3.86 1.92 8.59
CA ARG A 103 -4.89 2.71 7.91
C ARG A 103 -4.42 4.11 7.54
N GLN A 104 -3.75 4.82 8.46
CA GLN A 104 -3.22 6.17 8.19
C GLN A 104 -2.19 6.18 7.06
N ILE A 105 -1.33 5.16 7.00
CA ILE A 105 -0.33 5.02 5.94
C ILE A 105 -1.01 4.65 4.61
N LEU A 106 -1.96 3.72 4.63
CA LEU A 106 -2.72 3.34 3.44
C LEU A 106 -3.39 4.56 2.83
N LEU A 107 -4.06 5.39 3.62
CA LEU A 107 -4.62 6.67 3.18
C LEU A 107 -3.57 7.58 2.53
N ALA A 108 -2.37 7.69 3.12
CA ALA A 108 -1.29 8.47 2.53
C ALA A 108 -0.87 7.96 1.13
N ILE A 109 -0.98 6.65 0.89
CA ILE A 109 -0.65 5.98 -0.38
C ILE A 109 -1.77 6.11 -1.41
N VAL A 110 -3.04 5.90 -1.01
CA VAL A 110 -4.17 5.77 -1.95
C VAL A 110 -5.03 7.02 -2.11
N SER A 111 -5.03 7.93 -1.14
CA SER A 111 -5.79 9.19 -1.23
C SER A 111 -5.24 10.19 -2.26
N PRO A 112 -4.00 10.07 -2.76
CA PRO A 112 -3.68 10.56 -4.10
C PRO A 112 -4.22 9.57 -5.13
N PRO A 113 -5.21 9.94 -5.96
CA PRO A 113 -5.86 8.99 -6.88
C PRO A 113 -4.90 8.47 -7.96
N ILE A 114 -3.88 9.26 -8.33
CA ILE A 114 -2.95 8.93 -9.42
C ILE A 114 -2.18 7.62 -9.14
N PRO A 115 -1.38 7.49 -8.06
CA PRO A 115 -0.64 6.25 -7.78
C PRO A 115 -1.56 5.04 -7.57
N TRP A 116 -2.71 5.23 -6.92
CA TRP A 116 -3.69 4.16 -6.76
C TRP A 116 -4.24 3.67 -8.10
N ASN A 117 -4.66 4.59 -8.97
CA ASN A 117 -5.13 4.25 -10.31
C ASN A 117 -4.04 3.57 -11.15
N SER A 118 -2.79 4.02 -11.04
CA SER A 118 -1.66 3.33 -11.68
C SER A 118 -1.49 1.90 -11.17
N LEU A 119 -1.60 1.65 -9.86
CA LEU A 119 -1.55 0.29 -9.31
C LEU A 119 -2.72 -0.58 -9.82
N LEU A 120 -3.92 -0.01 -9.92
CA LEU A 120 -5.08 -0.69 -10.53
C LEU A 120 -4.84 -1.02 -12.01
N THR A 121 -4.26 -0.11 -12.79
CA THR A 121 -3.90 -0.36 -14.18
C THR A 121 -2.89 -1.51 -14.29
N LEU A 122 -1.84 -1.51 -13.45
CA LEU A 122 -0.87 -2.61 -13.43
C LEU A 122 -1.52 -3.96 -13.12
N TRP A 123 -2.48 -3.97 -12.19
CA TRP A 123 -3.28 -5.15 -11.89
C TRP A 123 -4.11 -5.58 -13.11
N LEU A 124 -4.86 -4.66 -13.72
CA LEU A 124 -5.76 -4.97 -14.86
C LEU A 124 -5.00 -5.46 -16.09
N ASP A 125 -3.81 -4.91 -16.34
CA ASP A 125 -2.96 -5.25 -17.48
C ASP A 125 -2.11 -6.52 -17.23
N ASP A 126 -2.25 -7.17 -16.08
CA ASP A 126 -1.49 -8.36 -15.68
C ASP A 126 0.05 -8.15 -15.67
N THR A 127 0.48 -6.95 -15.29
CA THR A 127 1.90 -6.54 -15.30
C THR A 127 2.56 -6.57 -13.92
N LEU A 128 1.82 -6.92 -12.86
CA LEU A 128 2.34 -7.11 -11.50
C LEU A 128 2.98 -8.51 -11.33
N GLN A 129 4.18 -8.67 -11.87
CA GLN A 129 4.93 -9.94 -11.83
C GLN A 129 5.77 -10.10 -10.54
N ASP A 130 6.44 -11.24 -10.35
CA ASP A 130 7.42 -11.49 -9.28
C ASP A 130 6.91 -11.28 -7.84
N GLY A 131 5.67 -11.69 -7.57
CA GLY A 131 5.04 -11.52 -6.25
C GLY A 131 4.45 -10.13 -6.00
N ASN A 132 4.57 -9.19 -6.96
CA ASN A 132 3.92 -7.89 -6.84
C ASN A 132 2.38 -8.00 -6.83
N ALA A 133 1.83 -8.99 -7.53
CA ALA A 133 0.39 -9.30 -7.49
C ALA A 133 -0.07 -9.75 -6.09
N GLU A 134 0.74 -10.56 -5.38
CA GLU A 134 0.46 -10.98 -4.00
C GLU A 134 0.36 -9.75 -3.08
N ILE A 135 1.32 -8.83 -3.18
CA ILE A 135 1.34 -7.61 -2.36
C ILE A 135 0.18 -6.67 -2.71
N PHE A 136 -0.20 -6.58 -3.99
CA PHE A 136 -1.38 -5.81 -4.40
C PHE A 136 -2.68 -6.43 -3.89
N ALA A 137 -2.80 -7.77 -3.88
CA ALA A 137 -3.94 -8.47 -3.31
C ALA A 137 -4.01 -8.28 -1.78
N TRP A 138 -2.87 -8.29 -1.09
CA TRP A 138 -2.77 -7.93 0.33
C TRP A 138 -3.25 -6.49 0.58
N LEU A 139 -2.72 -5.51 -0.16
CA LEU A 139 -3.15 -4.11 -0.06
C LEU A 139 -4.67 -3.97 -0.25
N SER A 140 -5.21 -4.67 -1.25
CA SER A 140 -6.64 -4.69 -1.57
C SER A 140 -7.48 -5.21 -0.41
N LEU A 141 -7.01 -6.27 0.26
CA LEU A 141 -7.65 -6.79 1.46
C LEU A 141 -7.62 -5.75 2.60
N GLU A 142 -6.45 -5.15 2.88
CA GLU A 142 -6.31 -4.18 3.98
C GLU A 142 -7.18 -2.93 3.77
N ILE A 143 -7.29 -2.45 2.52
CA ILE A 143 -8.18 -1.34 2.18
C ILE A 143 -9.64 -1.68 2.53
N ILE A 144 -10.09 -2.90 2.24
CA ILE A 144 -11.48 -3.33 2.50
C ILE A 144 -11.72 -3.57 4.00
N THR A 145 -10.77 -4.19 4.69
CA THR A 145 -10.91 -4.50 6.12
C THR A 145 -10.83 -3.26 6.99
N LEU A 146 -9.96 -2.29 6.63
CA LEU A 146 -9.74 -1.05 7.38
C LEU A 146 -10.53 0.15 6.80
N ALA A 147 -11.45 -0.10 5.86
CA ALA A 147 -12.23 0.94 5.20
C ALA A 147 -13.03 1.77 6.21
N GLY A 148 -12.77 3.07 6.24
CA GLY A 148 -13.69 4.08 6.75
C GLY A 148 -14.24 4.94 5.60
N GLN A 149 -14.91 6.04 5.93
CA GLN A 149 -15.51 6.93 4.92
C GLN A 149 -14.47 7.45 3.89
N GLU A 150 -13.24 7.67 4.34
CA GLU A 150 -12.14 8.21 3.54
C GLU A 150 -11.62 7.23 2.47
N LEU A 151 -11.93 5.93 2.58
CA LEU A 151 -11.50 4.89 1.63
C LEU A 151 -12.63 4.40 0.72
N VAL A 152 -13.85 4.94 0.84
CA VAL A 152 -15.02 4.45 0.10
C VAL A 152 -14.80 4.49 -1.42
N SER A 153 -14.30 5.61 -1.97
CA SER A 153 -14.03 5.73 -3.41
C SER A 153 -12.93 4.79 -3.89
N VAL A 154 -11.94 4.51 -3.04
CA VAL A 154 -10.85 3.55 -3.31
C VAL A 154 -11.44 2.15 -3.39
N VAL A 155 -12.30 1.78 -2.44
CA VAL A 155 -13.01 0.49 -2.43
C VAL A 155 -13.91 0.34 -3.67
N GLU A 156 -14.65 1.38 -4.05
CA GLU A 156 -15.50 1.34 -5.26
C GLU A 156 -14.68 1.09 -6.53
N SER A 157 -13.54 1.79 -6.68
CA SER A 157 -12.63 1.57 -7.82
C SER A 157 -11.99 0.18 -7.80
N LEU A 158 -11.69 -0.37 -6.62
CA LEU A 158 -11.20 -1.74 -6.46
C LEU A 158 -12.24 -2.77 -6.88
N ILE A 159 -13.49 -2.61 -6.43
CA ILE A 159 -14.60 -3.50 -6.81
C ILE A 159 -14.74 -3.53 -8.33
N ALA A 160 -14.80 -2.35 -8.96
CA ALA A 160 -14.90 -2.24 -10.42
C ALA A 160 -13.71 -2.89 -11.16
N ALA A 161 -12.51 -2.85 -10.60
CA ALA A 161 -11.34 -3.53 -11.17
C ALA A 161 -11.39 -5.06 -10.99
N VAL A 162 -11.82 -5.53 -9.82
CA VAL A 162 -11.96 -6.98 -9.52
C VAL A 162 -13.02 -7.64 -10.40
N GLU A 163 -14.04 -6.89 -10.82
CA GLU A 163 -15.01 -7.39 -11.81
C GLU A 163 -14.39 -7.67 -13.18
N LYS A 164 -13.44 -6.82 -13.59
CA LYS A 164 -12.75 -6.95 -14.87
C LYS A 164 -11.66 -8.02 -14.80
N ARG A 165 -10.93 -8.09 -13.69
CA ARG A 165 -9.90 -9.10 -13.42
C ARG A 165 -9.98 -9.57 -11.97
N SER A 166 -10.56 -10.76 -11.79
CA SER A 166 -10.78 -11.36 -10.49
C SER A 166 -9.50 -11.97 -9.91
N PHE A 167 -9.23 -11.68 -8.63
CA PHE A 167 -8.17 -12.35 -7.87
C PHE A 167 -8.33 -13.88 -7.81
N LEU A 168 -9.57 -14.40 -7.91
CA LEU A 168 -9.86 -15.83 -7.82
C LEU A 168 -9.39 -16.64 -9.04
N HIS A 169 -9.16 -15.97 -10.16
CA HIS A 169 -8.72 -16.60 -11.41
C HIS A 169 -7.22 -16.39 -11.65
N ASP A 170 -6.51 -15.78 -10.71
CA ASP A 170 -5.06 -15.59 -10.82
C ASP A 170 -4.33 -16.95 -10.78
N THR A 171 -3.19 -17.03 -11.45
CA THR A 171 -2.38 -18.24 -11.51
C THR A 171 -1.65 -18.50 -10.18
N ASP A 172 -1.33 -17.45 -9.42
CA ASP A 172 -0.68 -17.56 -8.11
C ASP A 172 -1.70 -18.00 -7.02
N PRO A 173 -1.47 -19.14 -6.34
CA PRO A 173 -2.32 -19.60 -5.25
C PRO A 173 -2.52 -18.60 -4.12
N LYS A 174 -1.50 -17.80 -3.79
CA LYS A 174 -1.60 -16.82 -2.71
C LYS A 174 -2.46 -15.63 -3.09
N VAL A 175 -2.40 -15.20 -4.34
CA VAL A 175 -3.30 -14.17 -4.87
C VAL A 175 -4.75 -14.64 -4.78
N ARG A 176 -5.01 -15.91 -5.12
CA ARG A 176 -6.35 -16.50 -4.96
C ARG A 176 -6.78 -16.56 -3.49
N GLU A 177 -5.88 -16.91 -2.58
CA GLU A 177 -6.15 -16.91 -1.12
C GLU A 177 -6.62 -15.54 -0.63
N PHE A 178 -5.91 -14.48 -1.02
CA PHE A 178 -6.35 -13.10 -0.74
C PHE A 178 -7.70 -12.80 -1.41
N GLY A 179 -7.92 -13.27 -2.64
CA GLY A 179 -9.20 -13.11 -3.34
C GLY A 179 -10.40 -13.67 -2.55
N TYR A 180 -10.28 -14.86 -1.96
CA TYR A 180 -11.34 -15.43 -1.13
C TYR A 180 -11.57 -14.60 0.15
N ARG A 181 -10.49 -14.11 0.78
CA ARG A 181 -10.58 -13.24 1.96
C ARG A 181 -11.23 -11.90 1.63
N ILE A 182 -10.91 -11.32 0.47
CA ILE A 182 -11.51 -10.10 -0.06
C ILE A 182 -13.01 -10.28 -0.24
N GLN A 183 -13.45 -11.35 -0.92
CA GLN A 183 -14.88 -11.64 -1.08
C GLN A 183 -15.61 -11.75 0.26
N ARG A 184 -14.99 -12.40 1.24
CA ARG A 184 -15.56 -12.48 2.58
C ARG A 184 -15.64 -11.10 3.26
N ALA A 185 -14.59 -10.31 3.18
CA ALA A 185 -14.52 -8.99 3.81
C ALA A 185 -15.54 -7.99 3.20
N LEU A 186 -15.77 -8.03 1.88
CA LEU A 186 -16.79 -7.23 1.20
C LEU A 186 -18.21 -7.46 1.75
N ASN A 187 -18.49 -8.66 2.26
CA ASN A 187 -19.79 -9.01 2.84
C ASN A 187 -19.90 -8.71 4.35
N LEU A 188 -18.80 -8.39 5.03
CA LEU A 188 -18.78 -8.23 6.49
C LEU A 188 -18.63 -6.76 6.93
N ASN A 189 -17.95 -5.93 6.14
CA ASN A 189 -17.80 -4.52 6.46
C ASN A 189 -19.06 -3.77 6.02
N SER A 190 -19.91 -3.32 6.95
CA SER A 190 -21.24 -2.76 6.63
C SER A 190 -21.22 -1.53 5.70
N ILE A 191 -20.21 -0.66 5.82
CA ILE A 191 -20.03 0.49 4.93
C ILE A 191 -19.76 -0.01 3.51
N VAL A 192 -18.81 -0.94 3.39
CA VAL A 192 -18.42 -1.53 2.11
C VAL A 192 -19.53 -2.41 1.52
N GLU A 193 -20.21 -3.19 2.35
CA GLU A 193 -21.29 -4.10 1.97
C GLU A 193 -22.46 -3.32 1.37
N SER A 194 -22.87 -2.21 2.00
CA SER A 194 -23.94 -1.36 1.47
C SER A 194 -23.62 -0.84 0.06
N ARG A 195 -22.36 -0.46 -0.16
CA ARG A 195 -21.86 0.02 -1.45
C ARG A 195 -21.71 -1.11 -2.47
N TYR A 196 -21.18 -2.25 -2.05
CA TYR A 196 -21.02 -3.42 -2.90
C TYR A 196 -22.38 -3.96 -3.39
N ARG A 197 -23.39 -4.01 -2.51
CA ARG A 197 -24.77 -4.38 -2.89
C ARG A 197 -25.38 -3.37 -3.86
N GLN A 198 -25.22 -2.07 -3.61
CA GLN A 198 -25.70 -1.01 -4.50
C GLN A 198 -25.07 -1.14 -5.89
N PHE A 199 -23.74 -1.32 -5.94
CA PHE A 199 -23.00 -1.52 -7.17
C PHE A 199 -23.50 -2.76 -7.95
N ASN A 200 -23.67 -3.91 -7.28
CA ASN A 200 -24.22 -5.11 -7.91
C ASN A 200 -25.68 -4.93 -8.38
N GLN A 201 -26.50 -4.16 -7.67
CA GLN A 201 -27.90 -3.93 -8.06
C GLN A 201 -28.02 -3.15 -9.39
N PHE A 202 -27.08 -2.25 -9.68
CA PHE A 202 -27.02 -1.55 -10.97
C PHE A 202 -26.57 -2.48 -12.10
N LYS A 203 -25.70 -3.44 -11.82
CA LYS A 203 -25.17 -4.40 -12.80
C LYS A 203 -26.23 -5.36 -13.37
N TYR A 204 -27.26 -5.70 -12.61
CA TYR A 204 -28.31 -6.65 -13.01
C TYR A 204 -29.62 -5.97 -13.49
N ARG A 205 -29.56 -4.69 -13.87
CA ARG A 205 -30.71 -3.92 -14.41
C ARG A 205 -30.61 -3.59 -15.90
N GLU A 206 -29.59 -4.11 -16.59
CA GLU A 206 -29.44 -4.10 -18.06
C GLU A 206 -29.56 -5.53 -18.60
#